data_AF-A0A524E662-F1
#
_entry.id   AF-A0A524E662-F1
#
_cell.length_a   1.000
_cell.length_b   1.000
_cell.length_c   1.000
_cell.angle_alpha   90.00
_cell.angle_beta   90.00
_cell.angle_gamma   90.00
#
_symmetry.space_group_name_H-M   'P 1'
#
loop_
_entity.id
_entity.type
_entity.pdbx_description
1 polymer ?
#
loop_
_entity_poly.entity_id
_entity_poly.type
_entity_poly.pdbx_seq_one_letter_code
_entity_poly.pdbx_strand_id
1 'polypeptide(L)'
;MQKVCWNCVMPLLNYEGSIWRPPSEARSLILQATVGCSHNACTFCVSYKNKEYRVRGAQGIQSDLDSLPKSIKNNTRRVFLADGNALAMSTEEMQDVLRVLNRELPALERVGTYGYAKDVRDKSVEELKTLWEAGLGIVYLGLETGEDQLLRWVRKGVTTEENVEASLKIRRAGIPLSITIILGLGGKERS
;
A
#
# COMPACT_ATOMS: atom_id res chain seq x y z
N MET A 1 -17.94 44.08 6.74
CA MET A 1 -16.53 43.81 6.39
C MET A 1 -16.18 42.39 6.80
N GLN A 2 -16.29 41.44 5.86
CA GLN A 2 -15.80 40.08 6.05
C GLN A 2 -14.28 40.12 6.01
N LYS A 3 -13.63 39.87 7.16
CA LYS A 3 -12.21 39.54 7.20
C LYS A 3 -12.05 38.16 6.54
N VAL A 4 -11.73 38.17 5.25
CA VAL A 4 -11.20 36.99 4.57
C VAL A 4 -9.88 36.68 5.26
N CYS A 5 -9.81 35.56 5.98
CA CYS A 5 -8.59 35.11 6.61
C CYS A 5 -7.62 34.66 5.51
N TRP A 6 -6.61 35.47 5.22
CA TRP A 6 -5.58 35.24 4.21
C TRP A 6 -4.58 34.12 4.58
N ASN A 7 -4.81 33.39 5.68
CA ASN A 7 -3.99 32.26 6.13
C ASN A 7 -4.69 30.90 5.94
N CYS A 8 -5.44 30.74 4.84
CA CYS A 8 -5.93 29.42 4.43
C CYS A 8 -4.76 28.65 3.78
N VAL A 9 -3.78 28.25 4.59
CA VAL A 9 -2.75 27.30 4.17
C VAL A 9 -3.51 26.02 3.85
N MET A 10 -3.58 25.65 2.57
CA MET A 10 -4.11 24.34 2.18
C MET A 10 -3.41 23.29 3.03
N PRO A 11 -4.14 22.38 3.68
CA PRO A 11 -3.51 21.27 4.36
C PRO A 11 -2.86 20.40 3.29
N LEU A 12 -1.55 20.57 3.15
CA LEU A 12 -0.72 19.77 2.30
C LEU A 12 -0.40 18.52 3.08
N LEU A 13 -0.95 17.39 2.63
CA LEU A 13 -0.44 16.09 3.02
C LEU A 13 1.07 16.09 2.81
N ASN A 14 1.82 15.92 3.89
CA ASN A 14 3.27 16.04 3.87
C ASN A 14 3.88 14.70 3.44
N TYR A 15 3.92 14.47 2.13
CA TYR A 15 4.49 13.25 1.59
C TYR A 15 6.00 13.22 1.73
N GLU A 16 6.53 12.09 2.19
CA GLU A 16 7.96 11.83 2.17
C GLU A 16 8.35 11.21 0.82
N GLY A 17 9.02 12.01 -0.03
CA GLY A 17 9.51 11.61 -1.35
C GLY A 17 8.42 11.30 -2.38
N SER A 18 8.81 10.66 -3.49
CA SER A 18 7.89 10.38 -4.60
C SER A 18 6.80 9.38 -4.23
N ILE A 19 5.58 9.62 -4.69
CA ILE A 19 4.41 8.77 -4.43
C ILE A 19 4.01 8.03 -5.69
N TRP A 20 3.84 6.72 -5.57
CA TRP A 20 3.46 5.83 -6.66
C TRP A 20 2.14 5.14 -6.31
N ARG A 21 1.26 5.00 -7.30
CA ARG A 21 -0.03 4.30 -7.16
C ARG A 21 -0.40 3.60 -8.46
N PRO A 22 -1.20 2.52 -8.40
CA PRO A 22 -1.77 1.90 -9.59
C PRO A 22 -2.75 2.86 -10.30
N PRO A 23 -2.91 2.80 -11.63
CA PRO A 23 -3.89 3.62 -12.36
C PRO A 23 -5.33 3.46 -11.84
N SER A 24 -5.70 2.27 -11.35
CA SER A 24 -7.00 1.97 -10.74
C SER A 24 -7.26 2.75 -9.43
N GLU A 25 -6.23 3.31 -8.82
CA GLU A 25 -6.28 4.12 -7.58
C GLU A 25 -6.20 5.63 -7.86
N ALA A 26 -6.38 6.06 -9.12
CA ALA A 26 -6.25 7.47 -9.52
C ALA A 26 -7.19 8.43 -8.75
N ARG A 27 -8.34 7.93 -8.27
CA ARG A 27 -9.34 8.69 -7.51
C ARG A 27 -9.29 8.45 -5.99
N SER A 28 -8.33 7.68 -5.51
CA SER A 28 -8.19 7.40 -4.07
C SER A 28 -7.47 8.54 -3.37
N LEU A 29 -7.86 8.82 -2.13
CA LEU A 29 -7.05 9.61 -1.21
C LEU A 29 -5.77 8.82 -0.94
N ILE A 30 -4.62 9.43 -1.18
CA ILE A 30 -3.33 8.76 -1.04
C ILE A 30 -2.74 9.11 0.32
N LEU A 31 -2.37 8.11 1.10
CA LEU A 31 -1.79 8.29 2.44
C LEU A 31 -0.60 7.36 2.63
N GLN A 32 0.34 7.75 3.49
CA GLN A 32 1.51 6.94 3.82
C GLN A 32 1.38 6.37 5.24
N ALA A 33 0.86 5.15 5.37
CA ALA A 33 0.93 4.40 6.64
C ALA A 33 2.34 3.84 6.90
N THR A 34 3.09 3.64 5.82
CA THR A 34 4.51 3.31 5.80
C THR A 34 5.20 4.22 4.80
N VAL A 35 6.51 4.40 4.96
CA VAL A 35 7.36 5.04 3.96
C VAL A 35 8.30 3.99 3.38
N GLY A 36 8.61 4.04 2.09
CA GLY A 36 9.56 3.14 1.44
C GLY A 36 9.03 1.71 1.25
N CYS A 37 9.94 0.73 1.10
CA CYS A 37 9.59 -0.67 0.86
C CYS A 37 10.39 -1.55 1.81
N SER A 38 9.75 -2.53 2.47
CA SER A 38 10.42 -3.46 3.39
C SER A 38 11.52 -4.29 2.73
N HIS A 39 11.42 -4.52 1.41
CA HIS A 39 12.42 -5.26 0.63
C HIS A 39 13.47 -4.36 -0.01
N ASN A 40 13.04 -3.32 -0.74
CA ASN A 40 13.84 -2.29 -1.46
C ASN A 40 15.07 -2.77 -2.29
N ALA A 41 15.25 -4.07 -2.52
CA ALA A 41 16.44 -4.60 -3.20
C ALA A 41 16.25 -4.89 -4.69
N CYS A 42 15.00 -4.89 -5.19
CA CYS A 42 14.69 -5.14 -6.60
C CYS A 42 15.49 -4.23 -7.52
N THR A 43 16.12 -4.78 -8.57
CA THR A 43 17.00 -4.02 -9.48
C THR A 43 16.23 -3.17 -10.47
N PHE A 44 15.02 -3.58 -10.87
CA PHE A 44 14.15 -2.82 -11.79
C PHE A 44 13.39 -1.68 -11.09
N CYS A 45 13.26 -1.72 -9.77
CA CYS A 45 12.41 -0.79 -9.03
C CYS A 45 13.16 0.51 -8.74
N VAL A 46 12.69 1.61 -9.33
CA VAL A 46 13.21 2.97 -9.05
C VAL A 46 12.38 3.71 -8.00
N SER A 47 11.19 3.19 -7.66
CA SER A 47 10.14 3.91 -6.92
C SER A 47 10.52 4.27 -5.48
N TYR A 48 11.29 3.43 -4.81
CA TYR A 48 11.52 3.50 -3.36
C TYR A 48 13.01 3.61 -2.96
N LYS A 49 13.92 3.76 -3.94
CA LYS A 49 15.38 3.71 -3.71
C LYS A 49 15.92 4.85 -2.84
N ASN A 50 15.21 5.97 -2.79
CA ASN A 50 15.59 7.13 -1.98
C ASN A 50 14.79 7.22 -0.66
N LYS A 51 14.20 6.10 -0.21
CA LYS A 51 13.38 6.04 1.00
C LYS A 51 13.82 4.86 1.86
N GLU A 52 13.94 5.11 3.16
CA GLU A 52 14.12 4.04 4.15
C GLU A 52 12.76 3.54 4.64
N TYR A 53 12.66 2.23 4.83
CA TYR A 53 11.41 1.66 5.32
C TYR A 53 11.17 2.07 6.77
N ARG A 54 10.02 2.68 7.05
CA ARG A 54 9.57 2.98 8.40
C ARG A 54 8.06 2.96 8.49
N VAL A 55 7.57 2.60 9.67
CA VAL A 55 6.14 2.62 10.00
C VAL A 55 5.77 4.03 10.48
N ARG A 56 4.75 4.63 9.86
CA ARG A 56 4.06 5.82 10.36
C ARG A 56 2.82 5.43 11.17
N GLY A 57 2.20 4.31 10.79
CA GLY A 57 1.13 3.68 11.54
C GLY A 57 -0.14 4.53 11.64
N ALA A 58 -1.00 4.15 12.57
CA ALA A 58 -2.26 4.83 12.83
C ALA A 58 -2.06 6.29 13.25
N GLN A 59 -0.99 6.57 14.00
CA GLN A 59 -0.65 7.93 14.42
C GLN A 59 -0.33 8.85 13.24
N GLY A 60 0.50 8.38 12.30
CA GLY A 60 0.83 9.17 11.11
C GLY A 60 -0.39 9.39 10.20
N ILE A 61 -1.24 8.37 10.05
CA ILE A 61 -2.51 8.48 9.33
C ILE A 61 -3.44 9.49 10.02
N GLN A 62 -3.56 9.44 11.35
CA GLN A 62 -4.36 10.41 12.09
C GLN A 62 -3.88 11.84 11.83
N SER A 63 -2.57 12.07 11.94
CA SER A 63 -1.99 13.39 11.70
C SER A 63 -2.26 13.91 10.29
N ASP A 64 -2.22 13.03 9.28
CA ASP A 64 -2.58 13.41 7.90
C ASP A 64 -4.06 13.80 7.81
N LEU A 65 -4.96 13.00 8.40
CA LEU A 65 -6.40 13.22 8.37
C LEU A 65 -6.86 14.43 9.21
N ASP A 66 -6.12 14.81 10.24
CA ASP A 66 -6.37 16.01 11.05
C ASP A 66 -6.13 17.28 10.25
N SER A 67 -5.19 17.23 9.31
CA SER A 67 -4.96 18.34 8.40
C SER A 67 -6.11 18.50 7.39
N LEU A 68 -6.80 17.41 7.01
CA LEU A 68 -7.76 17.47 5.91
C LEU A 68 -9.07 18.22 6.25
N PRO A 69 -9.62 19.02 5.31
CA PRO A 69 -10.91 19.66 5.48
C PRO A 69 -12.03 18.62 5.60
N LYS A 70 -13.05 18.91 6.43
CA LYS A 70 -14.24 18.05 6.59
C LYS A 70 -14.92 17.70 5.26
N SER A 71 -14.93 18.62 4.30
CA SER A 71 -15.50 18.37 2.97
C SER A 71 -14.76 17.27 2.21
N ILE A 72 -13.43 17.19 2.30
CA ILE A 72 -12.65 16.11 1.67
C ILE A 72 -12.90 14.81 2.42
N LYS A 73 -12.86 14.82 3.75
CA LYS A 73 -13.09 13.63 4.59
C LYS A 73 -14.44 12.99 4.31
N ASN A 74 -15.50 13.81 4.28
CA ASN A 74 -16.87 13.34 4.06
C ASN A 74 -17.15 12.79 2.66
N ASN A 75 -16.33 13.15 1.66
CA ASN A 75 -16.50 12.69 0.27
C ASN A 75 -15.47 11.63 -0.15
N THR A 76 -14.51 11.29 0.72
CA THR A 76 -13.49 10.29 0.41
C THR A 76 -14.10 8.89 0.48
N ARG A 77 -14.22 8.25 -0.67
CA ARG A 77 -14.76 6.88 -0.80
C ARG A 77 -13.69 5.80 -0.87
N ARG A 78 -12.47 6.16 -1.26
CA ARG A 78 -11.37 5.23 -1.45
C ARG A 78 -10.09 5.80 -0.90
N VAL A 79 -9.32 4.97 -0.21
CA VAL A 79 -7.99 5.30 0.27
C VAL A 79 -7.00 4.31 -0.35
N PHE A 80 -5.83 4.79 -0.72
CA PHE A 80 -4.71 3.96 -1.08
C PHE A 80 -3.55 4.25 -0.13
N LEU A 81 -3.12 3.21 0.60
CA LEU A 81 -1.92 3.23 1.41
C LEU A 81 -0.73 3.07 0.45
N ALA A 82 -0.11 4.21 0.14
CA ALA A 82 1.02 4.28 -0.77
C ALA A 82 2.32 3.76 -0.13
N ASP A 83 3.39 3.84 -0.93
CA ASP A 83 4.68 3.23 -0.69
C ASP A 83 4.69 1.71 -0.86
N GLY A 84 5.86 1.09 -0.74
CA GLY A 84 6.12 -0.21 -1.33
C GLY A 84 5.44 -1.38 -0.64
N ASN A 85 5.11 -1.27 0.65
CA ASN A 85 4.51 -2.38 1.38
C ASN A 85 3.95 -2.01 2.77
N ALA A 86 2.65 -1.70 2.86
CA ALA A 86 1.99 -1.49 4.16
C ALA A 86 1.79 -2.80 4.95
N LEU A 87 1.73 -3.95 4.28
CA LEU A 87 1.51 -5.26 4.93
C LEU A 87 2.72 -5.76 5.74
N ALA A 88 3.86 -5.08 5.67
CA ALA A 88 4.99 -5.30 6.57
C ALA A 88 4.75 -4.81 8.01
N MET A 89 3.76 -3.93 8.23
CA MET A 89 3.31 -3.58 9.59
C MET A 89 2.75 -4.82 10.32
N SER A 90 2.69 -4.77 11.66
CA SER A 90 1.96 -5.80 12.42
C SER A 90 0.48 -5.79 12.03
N THR A 91 -0.20 -6.93 12.20
CA THR A 91 -1.64 -7.03 11.96
C THR A 91 -2.42 -6.09 12.86
N GLU A 92 -1.98 -5.90 14.11
CA GLU A 92 -2.58 -4.94 15.05
C GLU A 92 -2.47 -3.49 14.55
N GLU A 93 -1.27 -3.05 14.16
CA GLU A 93 -1.06 -1.68 13.68
C GLU A 93 -1.85 -1.40 12.40
N MET A 94 -1.91 -2.37 11.48
CA MET A 94 -2.74 -2.24 10.27
C MET A 94 -4.24 -2.16 10.61
N GLN A 95 -4.72 -2.89 11.62
CA GLN A 95 -6.10 -2.75 12.10
C GLN A 95 -6.34 -1.36 12.69
N ASP A 96 -5.38 -0.80 13.44
CA ASP A 96 -5.49 0.56 13.97
C ASP A 96 -5.55 1.61 12.86
N VAL A 97 -4.73 1.47 11.81
CA VAL A 97 -4.81 2.31 10.61
C VAL A 97 -6.21 2.24 10.00
N LEU A 98 -6.74 1.03 9.80
CA LEU A 98 -8.07 0.84 9.22
C LEU A 98 -9.18 1.42 10.12
N ARG A 99 -9.08 1.26 11.45
CA ARG A 99 -10.02 1.86 12.42
C ARG A 99 -10.03 3.37 12.33
N VAL A 100 -8.86 4.00 12.27
CA VAL A 100 -8.73 5.46 12.10
C VAL A 100 -9.39 5.89 10.79
N LEU A 101 -9.10 5.22 9.67
CA LEU A 101 -9.68 5.56 8.37
C LEU A 101 -11.21 5.47 8.39
N ASN A 102 -11.77 4.38 8.90
CA ASN A 102 -13.23 4.20 8.99
C ASN A 102 -13.89 5.25 9.90
N ARG A 103 -13.26 5.63 11.01
CA ARG A 103 -13.80 6.64 11.93
C ARG A 103 -13.78 8.03 11.30
N GLU A 104 -12.70 8.38 10.61
CA GLU A 104 -12.47 9.74 10.10
C GLU A 104 -13.05 10.00 8.71
N LEU A 105 -13.34 8.95 7.94
CA LEU A 105 -13.82 9.02 6.55
C LEU A 105 -15.18 8.32 6.44
N PRO A 106 -16.30 8.99 6.72
CA PRO A 106 -17.60 8.34 6.86
C PRO A 106 -18.18 7.77 5.55
N ALA A 107 -17.64 8.16 4.39
CA ALA A 107 -18.03 7.63 3.09
C ALA A 107 -17.06 6.56 2.55
N LEU A 108 -16.09 6.11 3.36
CA LEU A 108 -15.07 5.16 2.95
C LEU A 108 -15.68 3.80 2.59
N GLU A 109 -15.34 3.30 1.41
CA GLU A 109 -15.81 2.02 0.89
C GLU A 109 -14.69 1.00 0.75
N ARG A 110 -13.45 1.46 0.56
CA ARG A 110 -12.33 0.58 0.22
C ARG A 110 -10.98 1.20 0.54
N VAL A 111 -10.13 0.42 1.22
CA VAL A 111 -8.69 0.72 1.39
C VAL A 111 -7.86 -0.22 0.53
N GLY A 112 -7.00 0.31 -0.34
CA GLY A 112 -6.05 -0.46 -1.13
C GLY A 112 -4.62 -0.31 -0.62
N THR A 113 -3.77 -1.31 -0.85
CA THR A 113 -2.33 -1.23 -0.56
C THR A 113 -1.50 -2.04 -1.55
N TYR A 114 -0.24 -1.67 -1.72
CA TYR A 114 0.77 -2.62 -2.21
C TYR A 114 1.09 -3.68 -1.16
N GLY A 115 1.49 -4.87 -1.61
CA GLY A 115 1.92 -5.98 -0.77
C GLY A 115 3.16 -6.69 -1.31
N TYR A 116 4.05 -7.10 -0.40
CA TYR A 116 5.18 -7.97 -0.72
C TYR A 116 4.90 -9.41 -0.25
N ALA A 117 5.21 -10.39 -1.10
CA ALA A 117 4.85 -11.78 -0.85
C ALA A 117 5.41 -12.33 0.46
N LYS A 118 6.63 -11.95 0.86
CA LYS A 118 7.22 -12.35 2.14
C LYS A 118 6.35 -11.91 3.32
N ASP A 119 6.04 -10.62 3.40
CA ASP A 119 5.26 -10.06 4.52
C ASP A 119 3.80 -10.54 4.55
N VAL A 120 3.26 -10.94 3.39
CA VAL A 120 1.98 -11.63 3.30
C VAL A 120 2.07 -13.05 3.86
N ARG A 121 3.13 -13.80 3.55
CA ARG A 121 3.33 -15.16 4.08
C ARG A 121 3.54 -15.15 5.59
N ASP A 122 4.18 -14.12 6.13
CA ASP A 122 4.40 -13.94 7.56
C ASP A 122 3.09 -13.74 8.37
N LYS A 123 1.97 -13.41 7.71
CA LYS A 123 0.64 -13.31 8.32
C LYS A 123 -0.18 -14.56 8.08
N SER A 124 -0.89 -15.06 9.07
CA SER A 124 -1.88 -16.15 8.90
C SER A 124 -3.05 -15.75 8.00
N VAL A 125 -3.82 -16.73 7.51
CA VAL A 125 -5.04 -16.45 6.73
C VAL A 125 -6.06 -15.73 7.61
N GLU A 126 -6.14 -16.09 8.88
CA GLU A 126 -7.03 -15.51 9.89
C GLU A 126 -6.69 -14.04 10.12
N GLU A 127 -5.41 -13.69 10.26
CA GLU A 127 -4.98 -12.29 10.33
C GLU A 127 -5.32 -11.51 9.07
N LEU A 128 -5.17 -12.09 7.88
CA LEU A 128 -5.60 -11.41 6.65
C LEU A 128 -7.13 -11.24 6.59
N LYS A 129 -7.91 -12.19 7.12
CA LYS A 129 -9.37 -12.06 7.23
C LYS A 129 -9.77 -10.93 8.17
N THR A 130 -9.12 -10.79 9.32
CA THR A 130 -9.42 -9.67 10.22
C THR A 130 -9.12 -8.32 9.57
N LEU A 131 -8.07 -8.22 8.74
CA LEU A 131 -7.80 -7.03 7.94
C LEU A 131 -8.88 -6.77 6.88
N TRP A 132 -9.34 -7.82 6.19
CA TRP A 132 -10.45 -7.73 5.24
C TRP A 132 -11.72 -7.19 5.91
N GLU A 133 -12.11 -7.77 7.03
CA GLU A 133 -13.28 -7.36 7.83
C GLU A 133 -13.15 -5.93 8.38
N ALA A 134 -11.93 -5.50 8.69
CA ALA A 134 -11.63 -4.12 9.10
C ALA A 134 -11.63 -3.11 7.95
N GLY A 135 -11.77 -3.54 6.69
CA GLY A 135 -11.93 -2.67 5.52
C GLY A 135 -10.73 -2.61 4.56
N LEU A 136 -9.71 -3.47 4.73
CA LEU A 136 -8.71 -3.67 3.68
C LEU A 136 -9.39 -4.31 2.47
N GLY A 137 -9.50 -3.57 1.37
CA GLY A 137 -10.37 -3.91 0.25
C GLY A 137 -9.68 -4.45 -1.01
N ILE A 138 -8.36 -4.27 -1.15
CA ILE A 138 -7.58 -4.83 -2.26
C ILE A 138 -6.08 -4.82 -1.94
N VAL A 139 -5.36 -5.86 -2.38
CA VAL A 139 -3.90 -5.88 -2.38
C VAL A 139 -3.37 -5.91 -3.80
N TYR A 140 -2.38 -5.05 -4.09
CA TYR A 140 -1.60 -5.06 -5.32
C TYR A 140 -0.26 -5.74 -5.05
N LEU A 141 -0.06 -6.93 -5.60
CA LEU A 141 1.15 -7.73 -5.39
C LEU A 141 1.95 -7.86 -6.68
N GLY A 142 3.25 -7.58 -6.60
CA GLY A 142 4.15 -7.73 -7.73
C GLY A 142 4.67 -9.17 -7.84
N LEU A 143 4.13 -9.94 -8.78
CA LEU A 143 4.63 -11.28 -9.17
C LEU A 143 5.87 -11.11 -10.07
N GLU A 144 5.82 -10.14 -10.97
CA GLU A 144 6.81 -9.75 -11.97
C GLU A 144 7.08 -10.80 -13.05
N THR A 145 7.39 -12.04 -12.68
CA THR A 145 7.66 -13.18 -13.59
C THR A 145 7.39 -14.51 -12.87
N GLY A 146 7.14 -15.57 -13.64
CA GLY A 146 7.02 -16.95 -13.15
C GLY A 146 8.32 -17.76 -13.23
N GLU A 147 9.46 -17.11 -13.48
CA GLU A 147 10.76 -17.77 -13.60
C GLU A 147 11.69 -17.41 -12.43
N ASP A 148 12.04 -18.41 -11.63
CA ASP A 148 12.89 -18.22 -10.45
C ASP A 148 14.29 -17.69 -10.75
N GLN A 149 14.88 -18.05 -11.89
CA GLN A 149 16.19 -17.51 -12.29
C GLN A 149 16.10 -16.00 -12.50
N LEU A 150 15.03 -15.55 -13.13
CA LEU A 150 14.81 -14.12 -13.38
C LEU A 150 14.45 -13.38 -12.09
N LEU A 151 13.63 -13.96 -11.20
CA LEU A 151 13.35 -13.42 -9.87
C LEU A 151 14.64 -13.22 -9.05
N ARG A 152 15.56 -14.19 -9.09
CA ARG A 152 16.88 -14.07 -8.45
C ARG A 152 17.73 -12.97 -9.10
N TRP A 153 17.78 -12.93 -10.42
CA TRP A 153 18.55 -11.93 -11.17
C TRP A 153 18.10 -10.50 -10.83
N VAL A 154 16.79 -10.27 -10.77
CA VAL A 154 16.24 -8.95 -10.37
C VAL A 154 16.21 -8.71 -8.86
N ARG A 155 16.72 -9.64 -8.06
CA ARG A 155 16.74 -9.59 -6.59
C ARG A 155 15.34 -9.36 -5.99
N LYS A 156 14.32 -10.07 -6.47
CA LYS A 156 12.95 -9.96 -5.94
C LYS A 156 12.82 -10.53 -4.52
N GLY A 157 13.74 -11.40 -4.11
CA GLY A 157 13.82 -11.93 -2.74
C GLY A 157 12.76 -12.98 -2.39
N VAL A 158 12.03 -13.48 -3.39
CA VAL A 158 11.07 -14.59 -3.25
C VAL A 158 11.10 -15.48 -4.48
N THR A 159 10.65 -16.73 -4.35
CA THR A 159 10.43 -17.68 -5.44
C THR A 159 9.03 -17.53 -6.06
N THR A 160 8.82 -18.21 -7.19
CA THR A 160 7.51 -18.30 -7.84
C THR A 160 6.49 -19.00 -6.94
N GLU A 161 6.88 -20.10 -6.30
CA GLU A 161 6.03 -20.84 -5.35
C GLU A 161 5.61 -19.95 -4.18
N GLU A 162 6.55 -19.21 -3.61
CA GLU A 162 6.34 -18.27 -2.53
C GLU A 162 5.39 -17.12 -2.89
N ASN A 163 5.46 -16.63 -4.13
CA ASN A 163 4.50 -15.66 -4.66
C ASN A 163 3.10 -16.26 -4.84
N VAL A 164 3.01 -17.50 -5.34
CA VAL A 164 1.75 -18.22 -5.51
C VAL A 164 1.10 -18.46 -4.15
N GLU A 165 1.87 -18.92 -3.16
CA GLU A 165 1.40 -19.12 -1.80
C GLU A 165 0.81 -17.83 -1.21
N ALA A 166 1.56 -16.71 -1.28
CA ALA A 166 1.08 -15.41 -0.82
C ALA A 166 -0.22 -14.99 -1.51
N SER A 167 -0.28 -15.17 -2.84
CA SER A 167 -1.45 -14.83 -3.65
C SER A 167 -2.68 -15.65 -3.26
N LEU A 168 -2.51 -16.95 -3.06
CA LEU A 168 -3.57 -17.85 -2.59
C LEU A 168 -4.01 -17.51 -1.17
N LYS A 169 -3.08 -17.12 -0.29
CA LYS A 169 -3.37 -16.72 1.09
C LYS A 169 -4.29 -15.49 1.14
N ILE A 170 -3.97 -14.45 0.37
CA ILE A 170 -4.80 -13.24 0.22
C ILE A 170 -6.20 -13.61 -0.29
N ARG A 171 -6.28 -14.45 -1.32
CA ARG A 171 -7.56 -14.88 -1.91
C ARG A 171 -8.40 -15.71 -0.93
N ARG A 172 -7.78 -16.61 -0.16
CA ARG A 172 -8.44 -17.41 0.89
C ARG A 172 -8.99 -16.55 2.03
N ALA A 173 -8.39 -15.39 2.28
CA ALA A 173 -8.88 -14.40 3.23
C ALA A 173 -10.06 -13.56 2.70
N GLY A 174 -10.45 -13.73 1.42
CA GLY A 174 -11.53 -12.97 0.80
C GLY A 174 -11.10 -11.65 0.18
N ILE A 175 -9.82 -11.30 0.26
CA ILE A 175 -9.30 -10.03 -0.24
C ILE A 175 -9.13 -10.09 -1.77
N PRO A 176 -9.69 -9.14 -2.54
CA PRO A 176 -9.36 -8.95 -3.94
C PRO A 176 -7.86 -8.73 -4.15
N LEU A 177 -7.31 -9.41 -5.16
CA LEU A 177 -5.89 -9.38 -5.48
C LEU A 177 -5.69 -8.89 -6.91
N SER A 178 -4.80 -7.92 -7.08
CA SER A 178 -4.29 -7.50 -8.38
C SER A 178 -2.82 -7.89 -8.47
N ILE A 179 -2.45 -8.60 -9.54
CA ILE A 179 -1.10 -9.05 -9.79
C ILE A 179 -0.45 -8.18 -10.87
N THR A 180 0.80 -7.79 -10.65
CA THR A 180 1.65 -7.17 -11.67
C THR A 180 2.60 -8.21 -12.27
N ILE A 181 2.66 -8.26 -13.60
CA ILE A 181 3.62 -9.05 -14.39
C ILE A 181 4.34 -8.05 -15.31
N ILE A 182 5.67 -8.19 -15.42
CA ILE A 182 6.50 -7.31 -16.24
C ILE A 182 6.99 -8.10 -17.43
N LEU A 183 6.42 -7.80 -18.60
CA LEU A 183 6.92 -8.31 -19.88
C LEU A 183 8.24 -7.62 -20.22
N GLY A 184 9.23 -8.39 -20.66
CA GLY A 184 10.56 -7.85 -20.96
C GLY A 184 11.45 -7.62 -19.73
N LEU A 185 11.09 -8.17 -18.56
CA LEU A 185 11.84 -7.98 -17.31
C LEU A 185 13.30 -8.42 -17.44
N GLY A 186 13.59 -9.45 -18.24
CA GLY A 186 14.95 -9.96 -18.47
C GLY A 186 15.79 -9.13 -19.44
N GLY A 187 15.23 -8.08 -20.06
CA GLY A 187 15.88 -7.34 -21.14
C GLY A 187 16.11 -8.22 -22.37
N LYS A 188 16.96 -7.76 -23.31
CA LYS A 188 17.13 -8.42 -24.62
C LYS A 188 17.64 -9.86 -24.56
N GLU A 189 18.39 -10.21 -23.51
CA GLU A 189 19.10 -11.49 -23.43
C GLU A 189 18.29 -12.59 -22.72
N ARG A 190 17.23 -12.21 -21.99
CA ARG A 190 16.50 -13.10 -21.06
C ARG A 190 14.96 -12.89 -21.13
N SER A 191 14.44 -12.29 -22.19
CA SER A 191 12.99 -12.08 -22.40
C SER A 191 12.45 -12.86 -23.58
#